data_AF-A0A9X4SCK0-F1
#
_entry.id   AF-A0A9X4SCK0-F1
#
_cell.length_a   1.000
_cell.length_b   1.000
_cell.length_c   1.000
_cell.angle_alpha   90.00
_cell.angle_beta   90.00
_cell.angle_gamma   90.00
#
_symmetry.space_group_name_H-M   'P 1'
#
loop_
_entity.id
_entity.type
_entity.pdbx_description
1 polymer ?
#
loop_
_entity_poly.entity_id
_entity_poly.type
_entity_poly.pdbx_seq_one_letter_code
_entity_poly.pdbx_strand_id
1 'polypeptide(L)' 'LLQRPKDEALALSAAIVDVKERVRFCNECGNLTEEEVCAICRDARRDHTLICVVEQPVDLISVERTSEFRGLYH' A
#
# COMPACT_ATOMS: atom_id res chain seq x y z
N LEU A 1 -20.81 10.55 -10.38
CA LEU A 1 -20.40 11.90 -9.94
C LEU A 1 -21.42 12.97 -10.30
N LEU A 2 -21.78 13.16 -11.58
CA LEU A 2 -22.74 14.19 -12.00
C LEU A 2 -24.15 14.07 -11.40
N GLN A 3 -24.56 12.86 -10.98
CA GLN A 3 -25.84 12.59 -10.32
C GLN A 3 -25.74 12.54 -8.79
N ARG A 4 -24.56 12.79 -8.21
CA ARG A 4 -24.34 12.73 -6.75
C ARG A 4 -24.43 14.12 -6.14
N PRO A 5 -24.76 14.23 -4.84
CA PRO A 5 -24.66 15.47 -4.09
C PRO A 5 -23.29 16.16 -4.26
N LYS A 6 -23.28 17.49 -4.27
CA LYS A 6 -22.07 18.30 -4.51
C LYS A 6 -20.98 18.02 -3.48
N ASP A 7 -21.37 17.87 -2.22
CA ASP A 7 -20.50 17.52 -1.09
C ASP A 7 -19.84 16.16 -1.27
N GLU A 8 -20.56 15.13 -1.71
CA GLU A 8 -19.96 13.82 -2.02
C GLU A 8 -18.91 13.92 -3.15
N ALA A 9 -19.22 14.69 -4.20
CA ALA A 9 -18.30 14.89 -5.32
C ALA A 9 -17.02 15.64 -4.88
N LEU A 10 -17.16 16.64 -4.01
CA LEU A 10 -16.03 17.38 -3.44
C LEU A 10 -15.21 16.52 -2.47
N ALA A 11 -15.86 15.71 -1.65
CA ALA A 11 -15.19 14.78 -0.74
C ALA A 11 -14.32 13.77 -1.51
N LEU A 12 -14.84 13.21 -2.61
CA LEU A 12 -14.05 12.33 -3.47
C LEU A 12 -12.87 13.06 -4.10
N SER A 13 -13.07 14.29 -4.60
CA SER A 13 -11.97 15.09 -5.16
C SER A 13 -10.87 15.33 -4.14
N ALA A 14 -11.24 15.66 -2.89
CA ALA A 14 -10.28 15.87 -1.82
C ALA A 14 -9.51 14.58 -1.50
N ALA A 15 -10.21 13.43 -1.44
CA ALA A 15 -9.57 12.13 -1.18
C ALA A 15 -8.57 11.74 -2.29
N ILE A 16 -8.87 12.02 -3.56
CA ILE A 16 -7.94 11.74 -4.66
C ILE A 16 -6.66 12.58 -4.54
N VAL A 17 -6.79 13.86 -4.20
CA VAL A 17 -5.65 14.77 -3.99
C VAL A 17 -4.83 14.29 -2.80
N ASP A 18 -5.48 14.00 -1.67
CA ASP A 18 -4.82 13.54 -0.45
C ASP A 18 -4.01 12.25 -0.68
N VAL A 19 -4.58 11.27 -1.37
CA VAL A 19 -3.88 10.03 -1.77
C VAL A 19 -2.68 10.34 -2.65
N LYS A 20 -2.83 11.25 -3.62
CA LYS A 20 -1.74 11.59 -4.56
C LYS A 20 -0.57 12.31 -3.87
N GLU A 21 -0.85 13.08 -2.81
CA GLU A 21 0.16 13.82 -2.05
C GLU A 21 0.84 12.98 -0.97
N ARG A 22 0.12 12.04 -0.35
CA ARG A 22 0.61 11.30 0.82
C ARG A 22 1.24 9.96 0.48
N VAL A 23 0.72 9.28 -0.54
CA VAL A 23 1.21 7.94 -0.92
C VAL A 23 2.57 8.05 -1.60
N ARG A 24 3.50 7.24 -1.11
CA ARG A 24 4.88 7.12 -1.58
C ARG A 24 5.32 5.66 -1.59
N PHE A 25 6.51 5.41 -2.11
CA PHE A 25 7.13 4.09 -2.07
C PHE A 25 7.86 3.89 -0.74
N CYS A 26 7.77 2.68 -0.20
CA CYS A 26 8.52 2.21 0.95
C CYS A 26 10.02 2.20 0.62
N ASN A 27 10.85 2.75 1.50
CA ASN A 27 12.30 2.81 1.30
C ASN A 27 12.99 1.43 1.28
N GLU A 28 12.34 0.38 1.79
CA GLU A 28 12.94 -0.96 1.89
C GLU A 28 12.47 -1.93 0.78
N CYS A 29 11.18 -1.89 0.43
CA CYS A 29 10.56 -2.90 -0.42
C CYS A 29 9.82 -2.35 -1.64
N GLY A 30 9.78 -1.03 -1.84
CA GLY A 30 9.07 -0.44 -2.97
C GLY A 30 7.54 -0.54 -2.94
N ASN A 31 6.92 -1.07 -1.87
CA ASN A 31 5.46 -1.09 -1.71
C ASN A 31 4.89 0.33 -1.52
N LEU A 32 3.61 0.55 -1.83
CA LEU A 32 2.92 1.81 -1.57
C LEU A 32 2.59 1.96 -0.07
N THR A 33 2.89 3.12 0.50
CA THR A 33 2.62 3.45 1.90
C THR A 33 2.51 4.97 2.10
N GLU A 34 1.92 5.40 3.21
CA GLU A 34 1.93 6.81 3.65
C GLU A 34 3.08 7.11 4.64
N GLU A 35 3.93 6.12 4.92
CA GLU A 35 5.07 6.21 5.83
C GLU A 35 6.41 6.02 5.11
N GLU A 36 7.54 6.23 5.78
CA GLU A 36 8.86 5.97 5.16
C GLU A 36 9.11 4.46 4.96
N VAL A 37 8.60 3.66 5.89
CA VAL A 37 8.69 2.18 5.88
C VAL A 37 7.29 1.61 6.08
N CYS A 38 6.88 0.70 5.21
CA CYS A 38 5.52 0.15 5.24
C CYS A 38 5.27 -0.73 6.47
N ALA A 39 4.00 -0.99 6.78
CA ALA A 39 3.61 -1.82 7.93
C ALA A 39 4.14 -3.27 7.84
N ILE A 40 4.36 -3.78 6.63
CA ILE A 40 4.90 -5.13 6.40
C ILE A 40 6.37 -5.19 6.83
N CYS A 41 7.20 -4.28 6.34
CA CYS A 41 8.62 -4.19 6.69
C CYS A 41 8.85 -3.97 8.19
N ARG A 42 8.02 -3.15 8.84
CA ARG A 42 8.14 -2.88 10.28
C ARG A 42 7.60 -4.00 11.19
N ASP A 43 6.90 -4.98 10.65
CA ASP A 43 6.34 -6.06 11.46
C ASP A 43 7.44 -7.03 11.91
N ALA A 44 7.81 -6.95 13.19
CA ALA A 44 8.81 -7.83 13.80
C ALA A 44 8.38 -9.31 13.88
N ARG A 45 7.11 -9.63 13.62
CA ARG A 45 6.60 -11.01 13.60
C ARG A 45 6.82 -11.71 12.25
N ARG A 46 7.28 -10.99 11.24
CA ARG A 46 7.60 -11.53 9.93
C ARG A 46 9.00 -12.14 9.89
N ASP A 47 9.22 -12.98 8.90
CA ASP A 47 10.54 -13.55 8.61
C ASP A 47 11.33 -12.60 7.71
N HIS A 48 12.31 -11.90 8.29
CA HIS A 48 13.19 -10.95 7.59
C HIS A 48 14.27 -11.63 6.76
N THR A 49 14.36 -12.97 6.79
CA THR A 49 15.32 -13.75 5.97
C THR A 49 14.73 -14.24 4.66
N LEU A 50 13.41 -14.10 4.48
CA LEU A 50 12.68 -14.58 3.31
C LEU A 50 12.08 -13.40 2.53
N ILE A 51 12.41 -13.30 1.25
CA ILE A 51 11.93 -12.23 0.35
C ILE A 51 11.15 -12.85 -0.81
N CYS A 52 9.91 -12.40 -1.02
CA CYS A 52 9.11 -12.68 -2.20
C CYS A 52 9.25 -11.51 -3.18
N VAL A 53 9.97 -11.75 -4.28
CA VAL A 53 10.16 -10.74 -5.34
C VAL A 53 8.90 -10.68 -6.20
N VAL A 54 8.40 -9.47 -6.44
CA VAL A 54 7.22 -9.18 -7.24
C VAL A 54 7.53 -8.09 -8.28
N GLU A 55 6.70 -7.97 -9.31
CA GLU A 55 6.89 -6.93 -10.34
C GLU A 55 6.28 -5.59 -9.90
N GLN A 56 5.09 -5.64 -9.28
CA GLN A 56 4.32 -4.46 -8.92
C GLN A 56 3.73 -4.55 -7.50
N PRO A 57 3.46 -3.42 -6.83
CA PRO A 57 2.80 -3.42 -5.51
C PRO A 57 1.46 -4.15 -5.47
N VAL A 58 0.74 -4.24 -6.60
CA VAL A 58 -0.53 -4.98 -6.69
C VAL A 58 -0.34 -6.49 -6.53
N ASP A 59 0.79 -7.03 -6.96
CA ASP A 59 1.13 -8.45 -6.83
C ASP A 59 1.40 -8.80 -5.37
N LEU A 60 2.13 -7.92 -4.66
CA LEU A 60 2.34 -8.01 -3.22
C LEU A 60 1.00 -8.09 -2.48
N ILE A 61 0.08 -7.16 -2.76
CA ILE A 61 -1.25 -7.14 -2.12
C ILE A 61 -2.01 -8.45 -2.40
N SER A 62 -1.84 -9.03 -3.59
CA SER A 62 -2.50 -10.27 -3.98
C SER A 62 -2.00 -11.46 -3.15
N VAL A 63 -0.68 -11.55 -2.92
CA VAL A 63 -0.09 -12.57 -2.05
C VAL A 63 -0.45 -12.32 -0.59
N GLU A 64 -0.35 -11.08 -0.12
CA GLU A 64 -0.63 -10.72 1.28
C GLU A 64 -2.08 -11.06 1.69
N ARG A 65 -3.04 -10.92 0.76
CA ARG A 65 -4.45 -11.28 0.99
C ARG A 65 -4.68 -12.75 1.31
N THR A 66 -3.77 -13.66 0.94
CA THR A 66 -3.90 -15.08 1.32
C THR A 66 -3.57 -15.30 2.79
N SER A 67 -2.80 -14.40 3.42
CA SER A 67 -2.28 -14.56 4.79
C SER A 67 -1.41 -15.81 5.00
N GLU A 68 -0.94 -16.44 3.92
CA GLU A 68 -0.11 -17.65 3.96
C GLU A 68 1.39 -17.32 3.94
N PHE A 69 1.75 -16.15 3.42
CA PHE A 69 3.14 -15.70 3.35
C PHE A 69 3.47 -14.75 4.50
N ARG A 70 4.57 -15.03 5.22
CA ARG A 70 5.04 -14.23 6.37
C ARG A 70 6.42 -13.62 6.18
N GLY A 71 6.99 -13.69 4.98
CA GLY A 71 8.24 -13.01 4.66
C GLY A 71 8.03 -11.54 4.28
N LEU A 72 9.11 -10.94 3.79
CA LEU A 72 9.12 -9.59 3.20
C LEU A 72 8.95 -9.67 1.68
N TYR A 73 8.81 -8.50 1.05
CA TYR A 73 8.65 -8.37 -0.39
C TYR A 73 9.73 -7.46 -0.98
N HIS A 74 9.94 -7.55 -2.29
CA HIS A 74 10.76 -6.62 -3.06
C HIS A 74 10.21 -6.49 -4.48
#